data_AF-A0A3M0NFJ5-F1
#
_entry.id   AF-A0A3M0NFJ5-F1
#
_cell.length_a   1.000
_cell.length_b   1.000
_cell.length_c   1.000
_cell.angle_alpha   90.00
_cell.angle_beta   90.00
_cell.angle_gamma   90.00
#
_symmetry.space_group_name_H-M   'P 1'
#
loop_
_entity.id
_entity.type
_entity.pdbx_description
1 polymer ?
#
loop_
_entity_poly.entity_id
_entity_poly.type
_entity_poly.pdbx_seq_one_letter_code
_entity_poly.pdbx_strand_id
1 'polypeptide(L)'
;MKINLTDLAERIEEQNYLQDLETVKYADISKSKAKLKELATKMVKETVAAIKHNSLSHVALEVTGQRPVTFILENNIINLPYSNYKKVSNFFEEGKDYPIYVYFETQSEFLNASNFRIDQLATEDEIMQSEDEVTAKLVEAIEEKITQVREYAKPEPAPAKKPAAKKTATKKKTTKTKKK
;
A
#
# COMPACT_ATOMS: atom_id res chain seq x y z
N MET A 1 -10.81 12.98 13.18
CA MET A 1 -11.37 11.65 13.43
C MET A 1 -10.34 10.84 14.19
N LYS A 2 -10.80 10.10 15.19
CA LYS A 2 -10.02 9.04 15.82
C LYS A 2 -10.86 7.77 15.82
N ILE A 3 -10.20 6.63 15.82
CA ILE A 3 -10.86 5.33 15.77
C ILE A 3 -10.10 4.33 16.64
N ASN A 4 -10.82 3.47 17.34
CA ASN A 4 -10.23 2.35 18.07
C ASN A 4 -10.10 1.11 17.17
N LEU A 5 -9.39 0.08 17.64
CA LEU A 5 -9.13 -1.12 16.85
C LEU A 5 -10.38 -1.94 16.52
N THR A 6 -11.30 -2.06 17.47
CA THR A 6 -12.55 -2.81 17.30
C THR A 6 -13.40 -2.15 16.21
N ASP A 7 -13.66 -0.85 16.35
CA ASP A 7 -14.45 -0.07 15.39
C ASP A 7 -13.82 -0.07 13.99
N LEU A 8 -12.50 0.05 13.90
CA LEU A 8 -11.78 -0.01 12.62
C LEU A 8 -11.97 -1.37 11.96
N ALA A 9 -11.76 -2.45 12.71
CA ALA A 9 -11.87 -3.81 12.19
C ALA A 9 -13.30 -4.14 11.76
N GLU A 10 -14.29 -3.79 12.58
CA GLU A 10 -15.72 -4.00 12.27
C GLU A 10 -16.13 -3.24 11.01
N ARG A 11 -15.77 -1.94 10.90
CA ARG A 11 -16.11 -1.16 9.70
C ARG A 11 -15.48 -1.71 8.43
N ILE A 12 -14.24 -2.20 8.50
CA ILE A 12 -13.58 -2.82 7.35
C ILE A 12 -14.23 -4.17 7.00
N GLU A 13 -14.52 -5.00 8.01
CA GLU A 13 -15.12 -6.32 7.83
C GLU A 13 -16.55 -6.24 7.24
N GLU A 14 -17.35 -5.28 7.70
CA GLU A 14 -18.71 -5.03 7.23
C GLU A 14 -18.77 -4.20 5.95
N GLN A 15 -17.63 -3.78 5.40
CA GLN A 15 -17.53 -2.87 4.26
C GLN A 15 -18.28 -1.55 4.50
N ASN A 16 -18.33 -1.10 5.76
CA ASN A 16 -18.94 0.15 6.17
C ASN A 16 -17.96 1.32 6.00
N TYR A 17 -17.64 1.60 4.74
CA TYR A 17 -16.78 2.69 4.33
C TYR A 17 -17.20 3.21 2.95
N LEU A 18 -16.85 4.46 2.65
CA LEU A 18 -17.07 5.02 1.32
C LEU A 18 -16.20 4.27 0.33
N GLN A 19 -16.81 3.69 -0.69
CA GLN A 19 -16.11 2.98 -1.74
C GLN A 19 -16.41 3.62 -3.09
N ASP A 20 -15.36 4.06 -3.80
CA ASP A 20 -15.45 4.46 -5.21
C ASP A 20 -14.38 3.74 -6.02
N LEU A 21 -14.71 3.45 -7.27
CA LEU A 21 -13.79 2.89 -8.25
C LEU A 21 -14.00 3.57 -9.58
N GLU A 22 -12.94 4.22 -10.06
CA GLU A 22 -12.90 4.78 -11.40
C GLU A 22 -11.87 4.04 -12.26
N THR A 23 -12.24 3.75 -13.51
CA THR A 23 -11.35 3.09 -14.47
C THR A 23 -11.01 4.05 -15.60
N VAL A 24 -9.72 4.22 -15.89
CA VAL A 24 -9.22 5.07 -16.97
C VAL A 24 -8.24 4.32 -17.86
N LYS A 25 -8.18 4.67 -19.14
CA LYS A 25 -7.12 4.18 -20.03
C LYS A 25 -5.87 5.01 -19.84
N TYR A 26 -4.71 4.36 -19.78
CA TYR A 26 -3.43 5.06 -19.73
C TYR A 26 -3.28 6.12 -20.84
N ALA A 27 -3.76 5.83 -22.06
CA ALA A 27 -3.67 6.74 -23.19
C ALA A 27 -4.35 8.10 -22.92
N ASP A 28 -5.35 8.13 -22.03
CA ASP A 28 -6.11 9.34 -21.72
C ASP A 28 -5.41 10.24 -20.70
N ILE A 29 -4.66 9.65 -19.76
CA ILE A 29 -3.97 10.39 -18.70
C ILE A 29 -2.52 10.69 -19.06
N SER A 30 -1.86 9.84 -19.84
CA SER A 30 -0.46 10.01 -20.24
C SER A 30 -0.19 11.24 -21.09
N LYS A 31 -1.22 11.76 -21.77
CA LYS A 31 -1.12 12.96 -22.61
C LYS A 31 -1.84 14.18 -22.01
N SER A 32 -2.50 14.02 -20.86
CA SER A 32 -3.33 15.07 -20.26
C SER A 32 -3.10 15.17 -18.76
N LYS A 33 -2.20 16.07 -18.38
CA LYS A 33 -2.00 16.46 -16.97
C LYS A 33 -3.28 16.99 -16.34
N ALA A 34 -4.12 17.67 -17.12
CA ALA A 34 -5.41 18.18 -16.65
C ALA A 34 -6.35 17.03 -16.25
N LYS A 35 -6.47 15.98 -17.07
CA LYS A 35 -7.30 14.81 -16.75
C LYS A 35 -6.78 14.06 -15.53
N LEU A 36 -5.46 13.88 -15.43
CA LEU A 36 -4.85 13.27 -14.24
C LEU A 36 -5.14 14.09 -12.97
N LYS A 37 -5.01 15.42 -13.06
CA LYS A 37 -5.33 16.31 -11.94
C LYS A 37 -6.81 16.22 -11.55
N GLU A 38 -7.73 16.20 -12.52
CA GLU A 38 -9.17 16.04 -12.27
C GLU A 38 -9.49 14.75 -11.51
N LEU A 39 -8.92 13.63 -11.94
CA LEU A 39 -9.07 12.32 -11.28
C LEU A 39 -8.50 12.36 -9.86
N ALA A 40 -7.28 12.87 -9.68
CA ALA A 40 -6.66 13.01 -8.35
C ALA A 40 -7.48 13.92 -7.42
N THR A 41 -8.00 15.04 -7.93
CA THR A 41 -8.88 15.93 -7.19
C THR A 41 -10.15 15.21 -6.74
N LYS A 42 -10.76 14.41 -7.62
CA LYS A 42 -11.95 13.61 -7.26
C LYS A 42 -11.61 12.64 -6.12
N MET A 43 -10.51 11.89 -6.23
CA MET A 43 -10.09 10.94 -5.19
C MET A 43 -9.89 11.61 -3.83
N VAL A 44 -9.21 12.76 -3.81
CA VAL A 44 -8.99 13.56 -2.59
C VAL A 44 -10.31 14.06 -2.01
N LYS A 45 -11.21 14.59 -2.85
CA LYS A 45 -12.51 15.10 -2.39
C LYS A 45 -13.38 14.03 -1.76
N GLU A 46 -13.42 12.83 -2.33
CA GLU A 46 -14.18 11.71 -1.78
C GLU A 46 -13.61 11.23 -0.45
N THR A 47 -12.27 11.14 -0.36
CA THR A 47 -11.57 10.84 0.89
C THR A 47 -11.88 11.89 1.97
N VAL A 48 -11.84 13.17 1.62
CA VAL A 48 -12.18 14.28 2.52
C VAL A 48 -13.66 14.25 2.93
N ALA A 49 -14.56 13.93 2.01
CA ALA A 49 -15.98 13.79 2.33
C ALA A 49 -16.20 12.67 3.35
N ALA A 50 -15.54 11.52 3.18
CA ALA A 50 -15.60 10.42 4.15
C ALA A 50 -15.11 10.87 5.53
N ILE A 51 -13.95 11.53 5.60
CA ILE A 51 -13.39 12.06 6.85
C ILE A 51 -14.36 13.05 7.53
N LYS A 52 -14.92 14.00 6.77
CA LYS A 52 -15.92 14.98 7.27
C LYS A 52 -17.18 14.31 7.85
N HIS A 53 -17.52 13.12 7.37
CA HIS A 53 -18.65 12.32 7.86
C HIS A 53 -18.25 11.24 8.88
N ASN A 54 -17.03 11.29 9.44
CA ASN A 54 -16.49 10.26 10.34
C ASN A 54 -16.58 8.84 9.75
N SER A 55 -16.37 8.73 8.44
CA SER A 55 -16.35 7.47 7.69
C SER A 55 -14.93 7.12 7.26
N LEU A 56 -14.69 5.83 7.14
CA LEU A 56 -13.56 5.29 6.40
C LEU A 56 -13.81 5.45 4.89
N SER A 57 -12.76 5.36 4.08
CA SER A 57 -12.78 5.51 2.62
C SER A 57 -11.82 4.54 1.95
N HIS A 58 -12.25 4.00 0.83
CA HIS A 58 -11.47 3.22 -0.12
C HIS A 58 -11.79 3.76 -1.53
N VAL A 59 -10.94 4.66 -2.02
CA VAL A 59 -11.15 5.34 -3.31
C VAL A 59 -10.09 4.88 -4.29
N ALA A 60 -10.51 4.15 -5.33
CA ALA A 60 -9.61 3.48 -6.26
C ALA A 60 -9.66 4.09 -7.67
N LEU A 61 -8.48 4.19 -8.30
CA LEU A 61 -8.30 4.54 -9.70
C LEU A 61 -7.54 3.41 -10.40
N GLU A 62 -8.23 2.68 -11.27
CA GLU A 62 -7.66 1.65 -12.11
C GLU A 62 -7.18 2.24 -13.44
N VAL A 63 -5.89 2.17 -13.71
CA VAL A 63 -5.28 2.57 -14.98
C VAL A 63 -5.06 1.33 -15.85
N THR A 64 -5.87 1.19 -16.88
CA THR A 64 -5.82 0.08 -17.84
C THR A 64 -4.80 0.33 -18.97
N GLY A 65 -4.27 -0.76 -19.53
CA GLY A 65 -3.34 -0.73 -20.66
C GLY A 65 -2.39 -1.92 -20.67
N GLN A 66 -1.27 -1.81 -21.38
CA GLN A 66 -0.26 -2.88 -21.46
C GLN A 66 0.39 -3.20 -20.11
N ARG A 67 0.55 -2.19 -19.25
CA ARG A 67 1.09 -2.32 -17.89
C ARG A 67 0.05 -1.69 -16.94
N PRO A 68 -0.95 -2.45 -16.51
CA PRO A 68 -2.00 -1.92 -15.64
C PRO A 68 -1.44 -1.59 -14.26
N VAL A 69 -2.02 -0.57 -13.63
CA VAL A 69 -1.73 -0.15 -12.27
C VAL A 69 -3.00 0.34 -11.60
N THR A 70 -3.20 -0.04 -10.34
CA THR A 70 -4.30 0.46 -9.52
C THR A 70 -3.73 1.35 -8.42
N PHE A 71 -4.30 2.53 -8.29
CA PHE A 71 -4.02 3.49 -7.23
C PHE A 71 -5.18 3.53 -6.26
N ILE A 72 -4.91 3.57 -4.96
CA ILE A 72 -5.97 3.56 -3.94
C ILE A 72 -5.62 4.59 -2.87
N LEU A 73 -6.62 5.37 -2.45
CA LEU A 73 -6.57 6.13 -1.20
C LEU A 73 -7.39 5.41 -0.14
N GLU A 74 -6.74 5.09 0.97
CA GLU A 74 -7.38 4.58 2.18
C GLU A 74 -7.03 5.46 3.36
N ASN A 75 -7.99 5.71 4.25
CA ASN A 75 -7.69 6.31 5.55
C ASN A 75 -7.57 5.21 6.62
N ASN A 76 -6.42 5.14 7.30
CA ASN A 76 -6.14 4.08 8.27
C ASN A 76 -5.29 4.61 9.42
N ILE A 77 -5.15 3.84 10.49
CA ILE A 77 -4.28 4.17 11.63
C ILE A 77 -2.82 3.79 11.37
N ILE A 78 -2.56 2.93 10.38
CA ILE A 78 -1.23 2.43 10.02
C ILE A 78 -1.11 2.18 8.52
N ASN A 79 0.12 2.13 8.04
CA ASN A 79 0.51 1.80 6.69
C ASN A 79 0.24 0.31 6.34
N LEU A 80 -1.04 -0.07 6.28
CA LEU A 80 -1.48 -1.43 5.96
C LEU A 80 -2.80 -1.36 5.18
N PRO A 81 -2.95 -2.11 4.07
CA PRO A 81 -4.20 -2.11 3.32
C PRO A 81 -5.34 -2.73 4.12
N TYR A 82 -6.56 -2.30 3.85
CA TYR A 82 -7.78 -2.89 4.44
C TYR A 82 -7.86 -4.39 4.23
N SER A 83 -7.35 -4.93 3.11
CA SER A 83 -7.26 -6.39 2.89
C SER A 83 -6.48 -7.15 3.97
N ASN A 84 -5.63 -6.47 4.74
CA ASN A 84 -4.83 -7.02 5.82
C ASN A 84 -5.26 -6.50 7.21
N TYR A 85 -6.45 -5.92 7.37
CA TYR A 85 -6.93 -5.28 8.61
C TYR A 85 -6.77 -6.16 9.87
N LYS A 86 -6.93 -7.49 9.76
CA LYS A 86 -6.76 -8.44 10.88
C LYS A 86 -5.37 -8.42 11.50
N LYS A 87 -4.35 -7.90 10.81
CA LYS A 87 -2.98 -7.80 11.33
C LYS A 87 -2.75 -6.52 12.12
N VAL A 88 -3.65 -5.54 12.06
CA VAL A 88 -3.51 -4.23 12.72
C VAL A 88 -3.43 -4.40 14.24
N SER A 89 -4.18 -5.35 14.82
CA SER A 89 -4.15 -5.66 16.26
C SER A 89 -2.78 -6.09 16.79
N ASN A 90 -1.84 -6.50 15.93
CA ASN A 90 -0.47 -6.82 16.36
C ASN A 90 0.38 -5.59 16.67
N PHE A 91 -0.08 -4.38 16.31
CA PHE A 91 0.70 -3.15 16.39
C PHE A 91 0.15 -2.14 17.40
N PHE A 92 -1.06 -2.36 17.92
CA PHE A 92 -1.79 -1.38 18.70
C PHE A 92 -2.47 -2.02 19.91
N GLU A 93 -2.82 -1.19 20.90
CA GLU A 93 -3.48 -1.61 22.13
C GLU A 93 -5.00 -1.45 21.99
N GLU A 94 -5.75 -2.40 22.57
CA GLU A 94 -7.21 -2.30 22.66
C GLU A 94 -7.65 -1.16 23.58
N GLY A 95 -8.85 -0.61 23.33
CA GLY A 95 -9.45 0.43 24.16
C GLY A 95 -8.81 1.83 24.03
N LYS A 96 -7.84 2.01 23.12
CA LYS A 96 -7.28 3.33 22.77
C LYS A 96 -7.78 3.81 21.41
N ASP A 97 -7.99 5.11 21.33
CA ASP A 97 -8.32 5.80 20.07
C ASP A 97 -7.04 6.29 19.38
N TYR A 98 -6.91 5.98 18.09
CA TYR A 98 -5.78 6.35 17.27
C TYR A 98 -6.17 7.39 16.21
N PRO A 99 -5.27 8.33 15.87
CA PRO A 99 -5.48 9.21 14.73
C PRO A 99 -5.47 8.41 13.42
N ILE A 100 -6.21 8.90 12.43
CA ILE A 100 -6.19 8.36 11.08
C ILE A 100 -5.27 9.20 10.18
N TYR A 101 -4.68 8.52 9.19
CA TYR A 101 -3.86 9.11 8.15
C TYR A 101 -4.37 8.64 6.79
N VAL A 102 -4.11 9.42 5.75
CA VAL A 102 -4.43 9.04 4.37
C VAL A 102 -3.22 8.36 3.75
N TYR A 103 -3.40 7.12 3.32
CA TYR A 103 -2.39 6.30 2.67
C TYR A 103 -2.69 6.15 1.18
N PHE A 104 -1.63 6.18 0.39
CA PHE A 104 -1.63 5.99 -1.04
C PHE A 104 -1.05 4.63 -1.38
N GLU A 105 -1.87 3.74 -1.91
CA GLU A 105 -1.46 2.43 -2.39
C GLU A 105 -1.24 2.43 -3.90
N THR A 106 -0.28 1.61 -4.31
CA THR A 106 -0.01 1.30 -5.71
C THR A 106 0.11 -0.20 -5.88
N GLN A 107 -0.72 -0.76 -6.74
CA GLN A 107 -0.75 -2.19 -7.06
C GLN A 107 -0.45 -2.39 -8.55
N SER A 108 0.64 -3.12 -8.87
CA SER A 108 0.99 -3.47 -10.25
C SER A 108 2.05 -4.56 -10.28
N GLU A 109 1.93 -5.50 -11.22
CA GLU A 109 2.96 -6.52 -11.50
C GLU A 109 4.30 -5.93 -11.97
N PHE A 110 4.29 -4.66 -12.39
CA PHE A 110 5.43 -3.95 -12.93
C PHE A 110 6.00 -2.92 -11.93
N LEU A 111 5.76 -3.08 -10.64
CA LEU A 111 6.20 -2.10 -9.65
C LEU A 111 7.51 -2.52 -8.97
N ASN A 112 7.48 -3.66 -8.30
CA ASN A 112 8.57 -4.23 -7.50
C ASN A 112 8.31 -5.74 -7.30
N ALA A 113 9.13 -6.43 -6.52
CA ALA A 113 8.97 -7.87 -6.28
C ALA A 113 7.68 -8.25 -5.53
N SER A 114 7.07 -7.33 -4.77
CA SER A 114 5.81 -7.55 -4.05
C SER A 114 4.57 -7.11 -4.84
N ASN A 115 4.74 -6.51 -6.01
CA ASN A 115 3.68 -5.91 -6.82
C ASN A 115 2.85 -4.84 -6.09
N PHE A 116 3.38 -4.30 -4.99
CA PHE A 116 2.63 -3.49 -4.04
C PHE A 116 3.54 -2.45 -3.38
N ARG A 117 3.03 -1.23 -3.20
CA ARG A 117 3.65 -0.15 -2.42
C ARG A 117 2.54 0.63 -1.73
N ILE A 118 2.81 1.08 -0.51
CA ILE A 118 1.93 1.95 0.23
C ILE A 118 2.78 3.01 0.95
N ASP A 119 2.39 4.27 0.78
CA ASP A 119 3.06 5.43 1.34
C ASP A 119 2.03 6.33 2.02
N GLN A 120 2.40 7.00 3.11
CA GLN A 120 1.51 7.99 3.74
C GLN A 120 1.48 9.25 2.87
N LEU A 121 0.29 9.66 2.44
CA LEU A 121 0.10 10.84 1.60
C LEU A 121 -0.08 12.12 2.44
N ALA A 122 -0.92 12.03 3.46
CA ALA A 122 -1.27 13.17 4.30
C ALA A 122 -1.79 12.72 5.67
N THR A 123 -1.67 13.61 6.65
CA THR A 123 -2.47 13.57 7.87
C THR A 123 -3.87 14.10 7.62
N GLU A 124 -4.79 13.83 8.56
CA GLU A 124 -6.12 14.42 8.53
C GLU A 124 -6.06 15.96 8.54
N ASP A 125 -5.22 16.55 9.39
CA ASP A 125 -5.12 18.00 9.48
C ASP A 125 -4.62 18.61 8.16
N GLU A 126 -3.61 18.00 7.53
CA GLU A 126 -3.08 18.47 6.24
C GLU A 126 -4.11 18.40 5.11
N ILE A 127 -4.83 17.28 4.98
CA ILE A 127 -5.82 17.13 3.90
C ILE A 127 -7.05 18.00 4.11
N MET A 128 -7.41 18.28 5.36
CA MET A 128 -8.50 19.17 5.71
C MET A 128 -8.14 20.66 5.57
N GLN A 129 -6.86 21.01 5.77
CA GLN A 129 -6.39 22.39 5.64
C GLN A 129 -6.15 22.79 4.17
N SER A 130 -5.61 21.87 3.34
CA SER A 130 -5.24 22.18 1.95
C SER A 130 -5.46 21.00 1.01
N GLU A 131 -6.71 20.83 0.55
CA GLU A 131 -7.09 19.80 -0.42
C GLU A 131 -6.28 19.92 -1.73
N ASP A 132 -5.95 21.15 -2.15
CA ASP A 132 -5.18 21.43 -3.37
C ASP A 132 -3.72 20.99 -3.26
N GLU A 133 -3.07 21.18 -2.11
CA GLU A 133 -1.70 20.72 -1.88
C GLU A 133 -1.61 19.20 -1.84
N VAL A 134 -2.55 18.54 -1.16
CA VAL A 134 -2.61 17.07 -1.12
C VAL A 134 -2.92 16.50 -2.50
N THR A 135 -3.79 17.16 -3.28
CA THR A 135 -4.03 16.82 -4.69
C THR A 135 -2.74 16.92 -5.50
N ALA A 136 -1.95 17.98 -5.34
CA ALA A 136 -0.68 18.13 -6.06
C ALA A 136 0.31 17.01 -5.70
N LYS A 137 0.46 16.69 -4.41
CA LYS A 137 1.27 15.55 -3.94
C LYS A 137 0.82 14.24 -4.56
N LEU A 138 -0.50 14.01 -4.63
CA LEU A 138 -1.06 12.79 -5.22
C LEU A 138 -0.79 12.71 -6.72
N VAL A 139 -0.94 13.82 -7.46
CA VAL A 139 -0.62 13.87 -8.90
C VAL A 139 0.85 13.50 -9.12
N GLU A 140 1.77 14.11 -8.36
CA GLU A 140 3.21 13.79 -8.44
C GLU A 140 3.50 12.33 -8.14
N ALA A 141 2.88 11.79 -7.08
CA ALA A 141 3.04 10.38 -6.70
C ALA A 141 2.51 9.44 -7.80
N ILE A 142 1.34 9.72 -8.39
CA ILE A 142 0.81 8.93 -9.50
C ILE A 142 1.73 9.02 -10.73
N GLU A 143 2.23 10.20 -11.09
CA GLU A 143 3.17 10.38 -12.21
C GLU A 143 4.46 9.57 -12.00
N GLU A 144 5.02 9.60 -10.78
CA GLU A 144 6.20 8.81 -10.41
C GLU A 144 5.93 7.30 -10.58
N LYS A 145 4.82 6.80 -10.04
CA LYS A 145 4.49 5.37 -10.09
C LYS A 145 4.13 4.88 -11.49
N ILE A 146 3.46 5.71 -12.28
CA ILE A 146 3.24 5.42 -13.71
C ILE A 146 4.60 5.28 -14.42
N THR A 147 5.53 6.21 -14.17
CA THR A 147 6.87 6.16 -14.77
C THR A 147 7.63 4.91 -14.34
N GLN A 148 7.63 4.59 -13.04
CA GLN A 148 8.23 3.38 -12.50
C GLN A 148 7.67 2.11 -13.16
N VAL A 149 6.34 2.01 -13.28
CA VAL A 149 5.65 0.89 -13.94
C VAL A 149 6.03 0.79 -15.42
N ARG A 150 6.23 1.92 -16.10
CA ARG A 150 6.59 1.98 -17.51
C ARG A 150 8.03 1.57 -17.79
N GLU A 151 8.93 1.97 -16.92
CA GLU A 151 10.36 1.69 -17.05
C GLU A 151 10.78 0.37 -16.40
N TYR A 152 9.84 -0.30 -15.73
CA TYR A 152 10.11 -1.57 -15.07
C TYR A 152 10.81 -2.56 -15.99
N ALA A 153 12.02 -2.93 -15.58
CA ALA A 153 12.78 -4.04 -16.07
C ALA A 153 12.78 -5.10 -14.96
N LYS A 154 12.29 -6.30 -15.28
CA LYS A 154 12.23 -7.39 -14.31
C LYS A 154 13.66 -7.69 -13.84
N PRO A 155 13.98 -7.55 -12.54
CA PRO A 155 15.31 -7.86 -12.07
C PRO A 155 15.60 -9.33 -12.35
N GLU A 156 16.75 -9.61 -12.96
CA GLU A 156 17.17 -10.99 -13.16
C GLU A 156 17.22 -11.70 -11.80
N PRO A 157 16.72 -12.94 -11.69
CA PRO A 157 16.80 -13.68 -10.46
C PRO A 157 18.27 -13.77 -10.06
N ALA A 158 18.59 -13.27 -8.86
CA ALA A 158 19.94 -13.39 -8.32
C ALA A 158 20.39 -14.85 -8.44
N PRO A 159 21.59 -15.13 -8.97
CA PRO A 159 22.07 -16.50 -9.09
C PRO A 159 21.94 -17.16 -7.72
N ALA A 160 21.22 -18.28 -7.68
CA ALA A 160 20.96 -19.01 -6.45
C ALA A 160 22.26 -19.11 -5.66
N LYS A 161 22.32 -18.50 -4.47
CA LYS A 161 23.44 -18.70 -3.56
C LYS A 161 23.53 -20.20 -3.34
N LYS A 162 24.55 -20.84 -3.93
CA LYS A 162 24.87 -22.24 -3.69
C LYS A 162 24.80 -22.44 -2.17
N PRO A 163 24.06 -23.45 -1.67
CA PRO A 163 23.99 -23.67 -0.25
C PRO A 163 25.42 -23.79 0.28
N ALA A 164 25.77 -22.93 1.23
CA ALA A 164 27.05 -23.02 1.92
C ALA A 164 27.19 -24.46 2.41
N ALA A 165 28.24 -25.14 1.95
CA ALA A 165 28.51 -26.51 2.32
C ALA A 165 28.44 -26.61 3.85
N LYS A 166 27.46 -27.36 4.36
CA LYS A 166 27.38 -27.74 5.76
C LYS A 166 28.74 -28.33 6.12
N LYS A 167 29.50 -27.65 6.98
CA LYS A 167 30.64 -28.25 7.67
C LYS A 167 30.08 -29.44 8.45
N THR A 168 30.24 -30.65 7.91
CA THR A 168 29.98 -31.88 8.65
C THR A 168 30.95 -31.93 9.82
N ALA A 169 30.41 -31.80 11.03
CA ALA A 169 31.14 -32.08 12.25
C ALA A 169 31.60 -33.55 12.23
N THR A 170 32.91 -33.76 12.18
CA THR A 170 33.54 -35.08 12.23
C THR A 170 33.25 -35.71 13.60
N LYS A 171 32.34 -36.70 13.64
CA LYS A 171 32.13 -37.55 14.82
C LYS A 171 33.43 -38.28 15.14
N LYS A 172 34.03 -37.94 16.29
CA LYS A 172 35.17 -38.63 16.88
C LYS A 172 34.76 -40.07 17.22
N LYS A 173 35.20 -41.05 16.42
CA LYS A 173 34.98 -42.48 16.68
C LYS A 173 36.07 -42.94 17.65
N THR A 174 35.73 -43.16 18.92
CA THR A 174 36.59 -43.81 19.91
C THR A 174 36.63 -45.31 19.64
N THR A 175 37.73 -45.78 19.05
CA THR A 175 38.01 -47.21 18.94
C THR A 175 38.75 -47.66 20.20
N LYS A 176 38.08 -48.44 21.05
CA LYS A 176 38.72 -49.22 22.13
C LYS A 176 39.60 -50.28 21.48
N THR A 177 40.92 -50.20 21.65
CA THR A 177 41.82 -51.31 21.33
C THR A 177 42.18 -52.04 22.63
N LYS A 178 41.70 -53.27 22.72
CA LYS A 178 42.01 -54.27 23.74
C LYS A 178 43.13 -55.15 23.16
N LYS A 179 44.28 -55.26 23.81
CA LYS A 179 45.26 -56.35 23.67
C LYS A 179 45.96 -56.48 25.03
N LYS A 180 45.67 -57.53 25.79
CA LYS A 180 46.19 -58.91 25.76
C LYS A 180 47.62 -58.94 26.26
#